data_AF-A0A382V5V3-F1
#
_entry.id   AF-A0A382V5V3-F1
#
_cell.length_a   1.000
_cell.length_b   1.000
_cell.length_c   1.000
_cell.angle_alpha   90.00
_cell.angle_beta   90.00
_cell.angle_gamma   90.00
#
_symmetry.space_group_name_H-M   'P 1'
#
loop_
_entity.id
_entity.type
_entity.pdbx_description
1 polymer ?
#
loop_
_entity_poly.entity_id
_entity_poly.type
_entity_poly.pdbx_seq_one_letter_code
_entity_poly.pdbx_strand_id
1 'polypeptide(L)'
;NDGVTEWAGWSFANAKWWIQTAGDQNRSQFKKAVGTALIGDGDEWDDAAREGGMQSTFLTTEAISLEGIMEGSVVLRFHSSWRPDACCGGSQKAVIEVAFDDGDIEEILRWESDPGEFFHSDDPAHWNETVNLPISNPAGAKVMKLTFSYLDAANNWWWAIDNLIVAGEPEPIFAENFDSLELDAFESSSESGGDGTDWTADTPTGWVMTRADDHGPTADGDAVKEFDGWTFLDPASWTATAGQGRAEFTKGTGVIAVGDSDEYDDLADAKFNASLSTPAFSLDGVA
;
A
#
# COMPACT_ATOMS: atom_id res chain seq x y z
N ASN A 1 -18.65 -25.52 34.80
CA ASN A 1 -17.33 -25.94 34.28
C ASN A 1 -17.29 -25.52 32.82
N ASP A 2 -16.25 -24.84 32.41
CA ASP A 2 -16.12 -24.16 31.10
C ASP A 2 -14.87 -24.67 30.38
N GLY A 3 -14.75 -26.00 30.31
CA GLY A 3 -13.58 -26.66 29.74
C GLY A 3 -12.31 -26.34 30.51
N VAL A 4 -11.17 -26.44 29.82
CA VAL A 4 -9.91 -25.88 30.31
C VAL A 4 -10.00 -24.36 30.18
N THR A 5 -10.03 -23.66 31.31
CA THR A 5 -10.36 -22.22 31.38
C THR A 5 -9.38 -21.36 30.59
N GLU A 6 -8.11 -21.75 30.53
CA GLU A 6 -7.08 -21.09 29.75
C GLU A 6 -7.37 -21.11 28.24
N TRP A 7 -8.27 -21.96 27.76
CA TRP A 7 -8.62 -22.12 26.33
C TRP A 7 -10.10 -21.84 26.06
N ALA A 8 -10.83 -21.29 27.03
CA ALA A 8 -12.23 -20.88 26.87
C ALA A 8 -12.33 -19.57 26.06
N GLY A 9 -12.22 -19.70 24.74
CA GLY A 9 -12.18 -18.60 23.78
C GLY A 9 -10.77 -18.20 23.37
N TRP A 10 -10.60 -16.95 22.94
CA TRP A 10 -9.30 -16.42 22.56
C TRP A 10 -8.40 -16.19 23.77
N SER A 11 -7.18 -16.70 23.72
CA SER A 11 -6.20 -16.55 24.78
C SER A 11 -4.89 -15.96 24.29
N PHE A 12 -4.34 -15.05 25.07
CA PHE A 12 -2.97 -14.55 24.89
C PHE A 12 -2.04 -15.36 25.80
N ALA A 13 -1.34 -16.33 25.22
CA ALA A 13 -0.47 -17.23 25.98
C ALA A 13 0.95 -17.24 25.44
N ASN A 14 1.92 -17.52 26.32
CA ASN A 14 3.30 -17.70 25.88
C ASN A 14 3.38 -18.93 24.96
N ALA A 15 3.86 -18.75 23.73
CA ALA A 15 3.86 -19.80 22.71
C ALA A 15 4.64 -21.06 23.16
N LYS A 16 5.75 -20.90 23.90
CA LYS A 16 6.51 -22.04 24.42
C LYS A 16 5.76 -22.79 25.52
N TRP A 17 5.04 -22.06 26.37
CA TRP A 17 4.23 -22.67 27.42
C TRP A 17 3.05 -23.44 26.82
N TRP A 18 2.36 -22.86 25.84
CA TRP A 18 1.29 -23.53 25.09
C TRP A 18 1.76 -24.85 24.47
N ILE A 19 2.89 -24.84 23.75
CA ILE A 19 3.50 -26.06 23.18
C ILE A 19 3.75 -27.14 24.25
N GLN A 20 4.23 -26.76 25.43
CA GLN A 20 4.58 -27.71 26.49
C GLN A 20 3.35 -28.28 27.21
N THR A 21 2.35 -27.43 27.47
CA THR A 21 1.16 -27.85 28.22
C THR A 21 0.19 -28.65 27.36
N ALA A 22 0.15 -28.37 26.06
CA ALA A 22 -0.76 -28.96 25.08
C ALA A 22 -0.14 -30.13 24.28
N GLY A 23 0.78 -30.88 24.90
CA GLY A 23 1.33 -32.12 24.33
C GLY A 23 2.14 -31.99 23.03
N ASP A 24 2.58 -30.78 22.67
CA ASP A 24 3.14 -30.38 21.37
C ASP A 24 2.20 -30.62 20.19
N GLN A 25 1.88 -31.86 19.82
CA GLN A 25 1.02 -32.21 18.68
C GLN A 25 1.29 -31.35 17.42
N ASN A 26 2.55 -31.00 17.13
CA ASN A 26 3.00 -30.08 16.07
C ASN A 26 2.84 -28.56 16.31
N ARG A 27 2.37 -28.10 17.47
CA ARG A 27 2.36 -26.68 17.88
C ARG A 27 3.77 -26.08 17.83
N SER A 28 4.82 -26.87 18.08
CA SER A 28 6.23 -26.46 17.92
C SER A 28 6.64 -26.13 16.50
N GLN A 29 5.82 -26.48 15.50
CA GLN A 29 6.07 -26.08 14.12
C GLN A 29 5.80 -24.60 13.89
N PHE A 30 5.05 -23.91 14.77
CA PHE A 30 4.84 -22.46 14.72
C PHE A 30 6.11 -21.67 15.10
N LYS A 31 7.18 -21.86 14.32
CA LYS A 31 8.53 -21.32 14.52
C LYS A 31 8.59 -19.79 14.41
N LYS A 32 7.57 -19.18 13.79
CA LYS A 32 7.45 -17.72 13.63
C LYS A 32 6.86 -17.03 14.87
N ALA A 33 6.27 -17.78 15.81
CA ALA A 33 5.76 -17.21 17.04
C ALA A 33 6.89 -16.85 18.02
N VAL A 34 6.80 -15.69 18.66
CA VAL A 34 7.78 -15.20 19.63
C VAL A 34 7.06 -14.58 20.82
N GLY A 35 7.36 -15.09 22.02
CA GLY A 35 6.75 -14.56 23.24
C GLY A 35 5.31 -15.01 23.36
N THR A 36 4.37 -14.07 23.25
CA THR A 36 2.93 -14.31 23.43
C THR A 36 2.23 -14.36 22.08
N ALA A 37 1.46 -15.42 21.83
CA ALA A 37 0.60 -15.55 20.66
C ALA A 37 -0.87 -15.46 21.06
N LEU A 38 -1.71 -15.06 20.12
CA LEU A 38 -3.16 -15.18 20.22
C LEU A 38 -3.55 -16.60 19.78
N ILE A 39 -4.24 -17.36 20.63
CA ILE A 39 -4.49 -18.80 20.44
C ILE A 39 -5.97 -19.09 20.71
N GLY A 40 -6.62 -19.77 19.77
CA GLY A 40 -7.88 -20.47 19.93
C GLY A 40 -7.59 -21.95 19.79
N ASP A 41 -7.84 -22.73 20.85
CA ASP A 41 -7.48 -24.15 20.93
C ASP A 41 -8.72 -24.93 21.39
N GLY A 42 -9.57 -25.28 20.41
CA GLY A 42 -10.83 -25.99 20.66
C GLY A 42 -10.62 -27.42 21.17
N ASP A 43 -9.49 -28.03 20.84
CA ASP A 43 -9.03 -29.33 21.33
C ASP A 43 -8.70 -29.28 22.82
N GLU A 44 -7.80 -28.39 23.22
CA GLU A 44 -7.43 -28.27 24.63
C GLU A 44 -8.59 -27.74 25.50
N TRP A 45 -9.50 -26.92 24.94
CA TRP A 45 -10.72 -26.51 25.65
C TRP A 45 -11.62 -27.72 26.00
N ASP A 46 -11.67 -28.73 25.12
CA ASP A 46 -12.53 -29.91 25.27
C ASP A 46 -12.01 -30.95 26.27
N ASP A 47 -10.75 -30.84 26.71
CA ASP A 47 -10.07 -31.81 27.59
C ASP A 47 -10.53 -31.79 29.06
N ALA A 48 -11.45 -30.88 29.43
CA ALA A 48 -12.07 -30.85 30.74
C ALA A 48 -13.60 -30.75 30.66
N ALA A 49 -14.27 -31.13 31.75
CA ALA A 49 -15.73 -31.14 31.80
C ALA A 49 -16.31 -29.76 31.44
N ARG A 50 -17.24 -29.73 30.49
CA ARG A 50 -17.91 -28.52 30.01
C ARG A 50 -19.33 -28.80 29.55
N GLU A 51 -20.10 -27.75 29.31
CA GLU A 51 -21.37 -27.88 28.59
C GLU A 51 -21.10 -28.27 27.14
N GLY A 52 -21.96 -29.13 26.57
CA GLY A 52 -21.82 -29.55 25.18
C GLY A 52 -22.05 -28.39 24.21
N GLY A 53 -21.32 -28.38 23.10
CA GLY A 53 -21.37 -27.31 22.10
C GLY A 53 -20.02 -27.10 21.42
N MET A 54 -19.98 -26.17 20.48
CA MET A 54 -18.77 -25.72 19.79
C MET A 54 -18.33 -24.36 20.33
N GLN A 55 -17.03 -24.09 20.29
CA GLN A 55 -16.46 -22.81 20.66
C GLN A 55 -16.68 -21.80 19.54
N SER A 56 -17.08 -20.58 19.91
CA SER A 56 -17.08 -19.43 19.02
C SER A 56 -16.60 -18.21 19.80
N THR A 57 -15.51 -17.61 19.37
CA THR A 57 -14.83 -16.51 20.05
C THR A 57 -14.40 -15.44 19.06
N PHE A 58 -14.48 -14.19 19.52
CA PHE A 58 -14.30 -12.99 18.71
C PHE A 58 -13.32 -12.06 19.40
N LEU A 59 -12.38 -11.49 18.64
CA LEU A 59 -11.48 -10.46 19.11
C LEU A 59 -11.48 -9.32 18.10
N THR A 60 -11.96 -8.14 18.52
CA THR A 60 -11.96 -6.93 17.69
C THR A 60 -10.88 -5.97 18.15
N THR A 61 -10.12 -5.40 17.21
CA THR A 61 -9.15 -4.35 17.52
C THR A 61 -9.84 -3.07 17.98
N GLU A 62 -9.10 -2.21 18.68
CA GLU A 62 -9.46 -0.79 18.72
C GLU A 62 -9.45 -0.18 17.30
N ALA A 63 -10.01 1.03 17.18
CA ALA A 63 -9.97 1.76 15.92
C ALA A 63 -8.53 2.04 15.48
N ILE A 64 -8.18 1.65 14.26
CA ILE A 64 -6.91 1.90 13.61
C ILE A 64 -7.10 3.10 12.68
N SER A 65 -6.30 4.16 12.86
CA SER A 65 -6.39 5.36 12.02
C SER A 65 -5.93 5.06 10.59
N LEU A 66 -6.65 5.62 9.62
CA LEU A 66 -6.30 5.65 8.19
C LEU A 66 -5.92 7.06 7.72
N GLU A 67 -5.71 7.99 8.66
CA GLU A 67 -5.27 9.36 8.32
C GLU A 67 -3.95 9.33 7.54
N GLY A 68 -3.94 10.01 6.38
CA GLY A 68 -2.77 10.08 5.50
C GLY A 68 -2.44 8.78 4.78
N ILE A 69 -3.36 7.80 4.73
CA ILE A 69 -3.18 6.54 4.00
C ILE A 69 -4.02 6.57 2.71
N MET A 70 -3.38 6.25 1.58
CA MET A 70 -4.03 6.19 0.28
C MET A 70 -5.14 5.12 0.25
N GLU A 71 -6.17 5.38 -0.54
CA GLU A 71 -7.24 4.42 -0.80
C GLU A 71 -6.70 3.12 -1.42
N GLY A 72 -7.35 2.00 -1.10
CA GLY A 72 -7.01 0.68 -1.65
C GLY A 72 -5.58 0.19 -1.38
N SER A 73 -4.85 0.81 -0.47
CA SER A 73 -3.42 0.53 -0.24
C SER A 73 -3.14 -0.32 0.99
N VAL A 74 -4.16 -0.55 1.84
CA VAL A 74 -3.96 -1.26 3.12
C VAL A 74 -3.69 -2.74 2.89
N VAL A 75 -2.72 -3.27 3.63
CA VAL A 75 -2.40 -4.70 3.71
C VAL A 75 -2.30 -5.13 5.17
N LEU A 76 -3.06 -6.17 5.53
CA LEU A 76 -2.89 -6.90 6.79
C LEU A 76 -1.93 -8.06 6.58
N ARG A 77 -0.84 -8.09 7.36
CA ARG A 77 0.10 -9.20 7.42
C ARG A 77 0.13 -9.80 8.83
N PHE A 78 0.17 -11.11 8.92
CA PHE A 78 0.39 -11.81 10.20
C PHE A 78 1.07 -13.16 9.99
N HIS A 79 1.59 -13.74 11.05
CA HIS A 79 2.03 -15.14 11.09
C HIS A 79 0.92 -16.00 11.68
N SER A 80 0.63 -17.12 11.03
CA SER A 80 -0.47 -18.01 11.38
C SER A 80 0.05 -19.43 11.62
N SER A 81 -0.59 -20.11 12.56
CA SER A 81 -0.53 -21.56 12.72
C SER A 81 -1.95 -22.09 12.78
N TRP A 82 -2.34 -22.79 11.73
CA TRP A 82 -3.64 -23.44 11.62
C TRP A 82 -3.45 -24.94 11.58
N ARG A 83 -4.25 -25.67 12.35
CA ARG A 83 -4.25 -27.12 12.28
C ARG A 83 -5.64 -27.68 12.58
N PRO A 84 -6.29 -28.37 11.63
CA PRO A 84 -7.51 -29.13 11.87
C PRO A 84 -7.22 -30.63 12.08
N ASP A 85 -7.91 -31.26 13.03
CA ASP A 85 -8.03 -32.72 13.11
C ASP A 85 -8.95 -33.24 12.00
N ALA A 86 -8.32 -33.57 10.87
CA ALA A 86 -8.99 -34.06 9.67
C ALA A 86 -9.70 -35.42 9.82
N CYS A 87 -9.52 -36.16 10.93
CA CYS A 87 -10.06 -37.51 11.07
C CYS A 87 -11.35 -37.56 11.91
N CYS A 88 -11.44 -36.82 13.01
CA CYS A 88 -12.59 -36.89 13.90
C CYS A 88 -12.87 -35.66 14.78
N GLY A 89 -12.09 -34.58 14.65
CA GLY A 89 -12.20 -33.44 15.57
C GLY A 89 -13.45 -32.58 15.43
N GLY A 90 -14.28 -32.86 14.41
CA GLY A 90 -15.41 -32.03 14.03
C GLY A 90 -14.97 -30.87 13.15
N SER A 91 -15.72 -29.77 13.14
CA SER A 91 -15.44 -28.61 12.30
C SER A 91 -14.72 -27.51 13.08
N GLN A 92 -14.02 -26.60 12.39
CA GLN A 92 -13.55 -25.31 12.91
C GLN A 92 -13.45 -24.32 11.74
N LYS A 93 -13.63 -23.02 12.04
CA LYS A 93 -13.53 -21.95 11.06
C LYS A 93 -12.70 -20.79 11.60
N ALA A 94 -11.87 -20.21 10.74
CA ALA A 94 -11.20 -18.93 11.00
C ALA A 94 -11.77 -17.89 10.04
N VAL A 95 -12.24 -16.77 10.59
CA VAL A 95 -12.78 -15.65 9.82
C VAL A 95 -12.10 -14.36 10.28
N ILE A 96 -11.69 -13.53 9.32
CA ILE A 96 -11.26 -12.15 9.59
C ILE A 96 -12.17 -11.21 8.83
N GLU A 97 -12.69 -10.23 9.55
CA GLU A 97 -13.56 -9.20 9.02
C GLU A 97 -12.96 -7.80 9.26
N VAL A 98 -13.29 -6.86 8.37
CA VAL A 98 -12.96 -5.44 8.50
C VAL A 98 -14.24 -4.59 8.49
N ALA A 99 -14.26 -3.51 9.26
CA ALA A 99 -15.25 -2.45 9.14
C ALA A 99 -14.55 -1.10 9.04
N PHE A 100 -15.01 -0.24 8.15
CA PHE A 100 -14.53 1.13 7.99
C PHE A 100 -15.53 2.11 8.56
N ASP A 101 -15.08 3.03 9.41
CA ASP A 101 -15.93 4.02 10.07
C ASP A 101 -17.20 3.37 10.69
N ASP A 102 -18.39 3.78 10.24
CA ASP A 102 -19.70 3.20 10.62
C ASP A 102 -20.33 2.36 9.47
N GLY A 103 -19.50 1.89 8.54
CA GLY A 103 -19.91 1.11 7.37
C GLY A 103 -20.21 -0.36 7.66
N ASP A 104 -20.57 -1.09 6.60
CA ASP A 104 -20.83 -2.52 6.67
C ASP A 104 -19.56 -3.31 7.00
N ILE A 105 -19.74 -4.48 7.59
CA ILE A 105 -18.66 -5.43 7.87
C ILE A 105 -18.36 -6.22 6.60
N GLU A 106 -17.08 -6.31 6.24
CA GLU A 106 -16.59 -7.04 5.08
C GLU A 106 -15.70 -8.21 5.53
N GLU A 107 -15.97 -9.41 5.02
CA GLU A 107 -15.12 -10.58 5.22
C GLU A 107 -13.88 -10.50 4.31
N ILE A 108 -12.69 -10.56 4.91
CA ILE A 108 -11.40 -10.51 4.19
C ILE A 108 -10.62 -11.83 4.29
N LEU A 109 -11.02 -12.74 5.18
CA LEU A 109 -10.49 -14.10 5.26
C LEU A 109 -11.60 -15.05 5.71
N ARG A 110 -11.66 -16.22 5.08
CA ARG A 110 -12.37 -17.39 5.59
C ARG A 110 -11.59 -18.65 5.31
N TRP A 111 -11.36 -19.42 6.37
CA TRP A 111 -10.83 -20.78 6.32
C TRP A 111 -11.76 -21.71 7.07
N GLU A 112 -11.94 -22.91 6.53
CA GLU A 112 -12.75 -23.97 7.10
C GLU A 112 -11.95 -25.27 7.13
N SER A 113 -12.15 -26.08 8.17
CA SER A 113 -11.54 -27.41 8.26
C SER A 113 -12.23 -28.46 7.39
N ASP A 114 -13.47 -28.20 6.97
CA ASP A 114 -14.24 -29.14 6.16
C ASP A 114 -13.93 -28.96 4.67
N PRO A 115 -13.91 -30.06 3.88
CA PRO A 115 -13.68 -29.96 2.44
C PRO A 115 -14.73 -29.07 1.75
N GLY A 116 -14.25 -28.05 1.04
CA GLY A 116 -15.09 -27.03 0.40
C GLY A 116 -14.25 -25.94 -0.26
N GLU A 117 -14.90 -24.85 -0.65
CA GLU A 117 -14.26 -23.69 -1.27
C GLU A 117 -13.21 -23.04 -0.36
N PHE A 118 -13.49 -22.99 0.94
CA PHE A 118 -12.64 -22.36 1.95
C PHE A 118 -11.74 -23.35 2.71
N PHE A 119 -11.58 -24.57 2.18
CA PHE A 119 -10.84 -25.61 2.89
C PHE A 119 -9.38 -25.23 3.09
N HIS A 120 -8.96 -25.13 4.35
CA HIS A 120 -7.57 -24.89 4.74
C HIS A 120 -7.02 -26.15 5.41
N SER A 121 -6.14 -26.86 4.69
CA SER A 121 -5.74 -28.23 5.02
C SER A 121 -4.81 -28.36 6.23
N ASP A 122 -4.76 -29.55 6.83
CA ASP A 122 -3.69 -29.96 7.77
C ASP A 122 -2.39 -30.27 7.00
N ASP A 123 -1.58 -29.25 6.74
CA ASP A 123 -0.29 -29.36 6.03
C ASP A 123 0.82 -28.53 6.72
N PRO A 124 2.09 -29.01 6.72
CA PRO A 124 3.23 -28.27 7.22
C PRO A 124 3.38 -26.80 6.81
N ALA A 125 2.88 -26.38 5.63
CA ALA A 125 2.91 -24.98 5.24
C ALA A 125 1.96 -24.13 6.10
N HIS A 126 0.79 -24.65 6.48
CA HIS A 126 -0.23 -23.94 7.27
C HIS A 126 0.06 -23.94 8.77
N TRP A 127 0.93 -24.84 9.24
CA TRP A 127 1.37 -24.86 10.63
C TRP A 127 2.26 -23.66 11.01
N ASN A 128 2.82 -22.94 10.01
CA ASN A 128 3.77 -21.84 10.21
C ASN A 128 3.85 -20.86 9.01
N GLU A 129 2.71 -20.34 8.59
CA GLU A 129 2.61 -19.49 7.40
C GLU A 129 2.76 -17.99 7.70
N THR A 130 2.95 -17.22 6.63
CA THR A 130 2.81 -15.77 6.65
C THR A 130 1.66 -15.42 5.73
N VAL A 131 0.61 -14.82 6.28
CA VAL A 131 -0.58 -14.40 5.55
C VAL A 131 -0.44 -12.93 5.21
N ASN A 132 -0.77 -12.55 3.97
CA ASN A 132 -0.87 -11.16 3.54
C ASN A 132 -2.23 -10.97 2.86
N LEU A 133 -3.07 -10.10 3.41
CA LEU A 133 -4.42 -9.83 2.95
C LEU A 133 -4.49 -8.37 2.49
N PRO A 134 -4.70 -8.10 1.19
CA PRO A 134 -5.05 -6.76 0.75
C PRO A 134 -6.43 -6.40 1.31
N ILE A 135 -6.55 -5.17 1.77
CA ILE A 135 -7.77 -4.60 2.33
C ILE A 135 -8.09 -3.36 1.50
N SER A 136 -9.22 -3.37 0.80
CA SER A 136 -9.64 -2.29 -0.09
C SER A 136 -10.26 -1.13 0.70
N ASN A 137 -9.43 -0.38 1.44
CA ASN A 137 -9.92 0.76 2.21
C ASN A 137 -10.53 1.84 1.31
N PRO A 138 -11.78 2.31 1.55
CA PRO A 138 -12.44 3.31 0.72
C PRO A 138 -11.74 4.68 0.73
N ALA A 139 -11.95 5.44 -0.34
CA ALA A 139 -11.55 6.85 -0.43
C ALA A 139 -12.02 7.64 0.80
N GLY A 140 -11.08 8.27 1.51
CA GLY A 140 -11.39 9.16 2.62
C GLY A 140 -11.86 8.51 3.92
N ALA A 141 -11.85 7.17 4.02
CA ALA A 141 -12.13 6.43 5.26
C ALA A 141 -11.22 6.92 6.40
N LYS A 142 -11.74 7.04 7.63
CA LYS A 142 -10.98 7.61 8.75
C LYS A 142 -10.39 6.57 9.66
N VAL A 143 -11.14 5.51 9.94
CA VAL A 143 -10.69 4.41 10.78
C VAL A 143 -11.12 3.07 10.21
N MET A 144 -10.36 2.03 10.57
CA MET A 144 -10.78 0.64 10.38
C MET A 144 -10.73 -0.15 11.69
N LYS A 145 -11.51 -1.22 11.78
CA LYS A 145 -11.46 -2.21 12.85
C LYS A 145 -11.38 -3.60 12.25
N LEU A 146 -10.55 -4.46 12.83
CA LEU A 146 -10.42 -5.87 12.43
C LEU A 146 -11.05 -6.76 13.49
N THR A 147 -11.85 -7.74 13.08
CA THR A 147 -12.39 -8.78 13.96
C THR A 147 -11.83 -10.13 13.56
N PHE A 148 -11.23 -10.83 14.53
CA PHE A 148 -10.70 -12.19 14.41
C PHE A 148 -11.66 -13.17 15.08
N SER A 149 -12.20 -14.08 14.30
CA SER A 149 -13.27 -14.98 14.71
C SER A 149 -12.82 -16.43 14.56
N TYR A 150 -12.80 -17.18 15.66
CA TYR A 150 -12.63 -18.63 15.65
C TYR A 150 -13.98 -19.25 15.97
N LEU A 151 -14.60 -19.88 14.97
CA LEU A 151 -16.02 -20.22 14.96
C LEU A 151 -16.26 -21.71 14.79
N ASP A 152 -17.39 -22.16 15.33
CA ASP A 152 -17.88 -23.53 15.23
C ASP A 152 -16.81 -24.59 15.55
N ALA A 153 -15.86 -24.25 16.42
CA ALA A 153 -14.73 -25.10 16.76
C ALA A 153 -15.16 -26.21 17.72
N ALA A 154 -15.16 -27.42 17.21
CA ALA A 154 -15.29 -28.64 18.02
C ALA A 154 -13.93 -28.99 18.68
N ASN A 155 -13.73 -30.24 19.07
CA ASN A 155 -12.44 -30.74 19.56
C ASN A 155 -11.47 -30.88 18.36
N ASN A 156 -11.07 -29.75 17.79
CA ASN A 156 -10.48 -29.66 16.47
C ASN A 156 -9.21 -28.81 16.46
N TRP A 157 -8.21 -29.27 17.21
CA TRP A 157 -6.90 -28.66 17.36
C TRP A 157 -6.97 -27.13 17.52
N TRP A 158 -6.34 -26.32 16.65
CA TRP A 158 -6.17 -24.90 16.93
C TRP A 158 -6.10 -23.97 15.71
N TRP A 159 -6.27 -22.68 16.01
CA TRP A 159 -5.77 -21.55 15.23
C TRP A 159 -4.99 -20.59 16.13
N ALA A 160 -3.76 -20.24 15.74
CA ALA A 160 -2.92 -19.29 16.46
C ALA A 160 -2.33 -18.22 15.54
N ILE A 161 -2.18 -17.01 16.07
CA ILE A 161 -1.77 -15.80 15.35
C ILE A 161 -0.67 -15.07 16.12
N ASP A 162 0.33 -14.55 15.42
CA ASP A 162 1.37 -13.69 15.98
C ASP A 162 1.92 -12.71 14.93
N ASN A 163 2.68 -11.69 15.34
CA ASN A 163 3.36 -10.70 14.49
C ASN A 163 2.44 -9.97 13.51
N LEU A 164 1.32 -9.43 14.00
CA LEU A 164 0.38 -8.66 13.21
C LEU A 164 0.97 -7.30 12.79
N ILE A 165 0.84 -6.98 11.50
CA ILE A 165 1.24 -5.72 10.89
C ILE A 165 0.08 -5.25 10.01
N VAL A 166 -0.37 -4.01 10.20
CA VAL A 166 -1.20 -3.30 9.23
C VAL A 166 -0.33 -2.22 8.61
N ALA A 167 -0.21 -2.23 7.29
CA ALA A 167 0.54 -1.24 6.52
C ALA A 167 -0.37 -0.63 5.46
N GLY A 168 -0.09 0.61 5.07
CA GLY A 168 -0.73 1.29 3.95
C GLY A 168 0.26 2.22 3.28
N GLU A 169 0.00 2.61 2.04
CA GLU A 169 0.83 3.57 1.34
C GLU A 169 0.43 4.99 1.77
N PRO A 170 1.39 5.86 2.14
CA PRO A 170 1.07 7.21 2.57
C PRO A 170 0.59 8.08 1.39
N GLU A 171 -0.34 8.99 1.65
CA GLU A 171 -0.72 10.03 0.70
C GLU A 171 0.50 10.91 0.33
N PRO A 172 0.64 11.35 -0.94
CA PRO A 172 1.72 12.23 -1.34
C PRO A 172 1.67 13.56 -0.57
N ILE A 173 2.81 13.95 0.01
CA ILE A 173 2.96 15.25 0.70
C ILE A 173 2.86 16.43 -0.30
N PHE A 174 3.26 16.19 -1.55
CA PHE A 174 3.17 17.14 -2.65
C PHE A 174 3.04 16.38 -3.97
N ALA A 175 2.15 16.85 -4.85
CA ALA A 175 1.98 16.33 -6.19
C ALA A 175 1.79 17.51 -7.16
N GLU A 176 2.52 17.50 -8.26
CA GLU A 176 2.44 18.47 -9.34
C GLU A 176 2.68 17.71 -10.65
N ASN A 177 1.76 17.89 -11.59
CA ASN A 177 1.82 17.31 -12.94
C ASN A 177 1.85 18.39 -14.02
N PHE A 178 1.87 19.67 -13.67
CA PHE A 178 1.92 20.85 -14.53
C PHE A 178 0.69 21.08 -15.42
N ASP A 179 -0.26 20.14 -15.46
CA ASP A 179 -1.47 20.19 -16.30
C ASP A 179 -2.39 21.39 -16.05
N SER A 180 -2.15 22.15 -14.98
CA SER A 180 -2.88 23.40 -14.70
C SER A 180 -2.35 24.62 -15.47
N LEU A 181 -1.18 24.50 -16.11
CA LEU A 181 -0.59 25.57 -16.90
C LEU A 181 -1.30 25.73 -18.24
N GLU A 182 -1.55 26.98 -18.63
CA GLU A 182 -2.07 27.30 -19.96
C GLU A 182 -0.90 27.36 -20.95
N LEU A 183 -1.02 26.64 -22.06
CA LEU A 183 -0.01 26.61 -23.12
C LEU A 183 -0.43 27.49 -24.29
N ASP A 184 0.56 28.20 -24.86
CA ASP A 184 0.47 29.02 -26.05
C ASP A 184 1.12 28.33 -27.25
N ALA A 185 0.92 28.90 -28.45
CA ALA A 185 1.60 28.45 -29.65
C ALA A 185 3.11 28.75 -29.61
N PHE A 186 3.92 27.96 -30.33
CA PHE A 186 5.32 28.31 -30.59
C PHE A 186 5.46 29.70 -31.26
N GLU A 187 6.50 30.43 -30.86
CA GLU A 187 6.84 31.79 -31.30
C GLU A 187 8.12 31.84 -32.16
N SER A 188 9.15 31.05 -31.84
CA SER A 188 10.42 31.06 -32.55
C SER A 188 10.31 30.39 -33.93
N SER A 189 11.09 30.87 -34.89
CA SER A 189 11.05 30.35 -36.27
C SER A 189 11.73 28.98 -36.45
N SER A 190 12.52 28.53 -35.48
CA SER A 190 13.10 27.17 -35.44
C SER A 190 12.04 26.13 -35.16
N GLU A 191 11.02 26.50 -34.39
CA GLU A 191 9.99 25.59 -33.91
C GLU A 191 8.87 25.40 -34.93
N SER A 192 8.48 24.15 -35.14
CA SER A 192 7.41 23.79 -36.06
C SER A 192 6.70 22.52 -35.64
N GLY A 193 5.52 22.29 -36.19
CA GLY A 193 4.72 21.10 -35.87
C GLY A 193 3.86 21.23 -34.62
N GLY A 194 3.87 22.39 -33.95
CA GLY A 194 2.94 22.73 -32.89
C GLY A 194 1.48 22.87 -33.38
N ASP A 195 0.54 22.75 -32.45
CA ASP A 195 -0.90 22.80 -32.68
C ASP A 195 -1.60 24.03 -32.07
N GLY A 196 -0.82 24.90 -31.41
CA GLY A 196 -1.31 26.10 -30.74
C GLY A 196 -1.47 25.95 -29.23
N THR A 197 -1.21 24.77 -28.68
CA THR A 197 -1.14 24.50 -27.24
C THR A 197 0.22 23.89 -26.88
N ASP A 198 1.28 24.58 -27.28
CA ASP A 198 2.61 23.99 -27.42
C ASP A 198 3.49 24.19 -26.19
N TRP A 199 3.54 25.40 -25.65
CA TRP A 199 4.47 25.74 -24.58
C TRP A 199 4.05 26.92 -23.71
N THR A 200 4.68 27.06 -22.55
CA THR A 200 4.67 28.29 -21.75
C THR A 200 5.96 28.44 -20.95
N ALA A 201 6.34 29.70 -20.69
CA ALA A 201 7.39 30.05 -19.71
C ALA A 201 6.83 30.25 -18.30
N ASP A 202 5.50 30.28 -18.15
CA ASP A 202 4.86 30.49 -16.86
C ASP A 202 5.04 29.25 -15.98
N THR A 203 5.59 29.47 -14.78
CA THR A 203 5.78 28.41 -13.80
C THR A 203 4.51 28.18 -12.99
N PRO A 204 4.32 26.99 -12.39
CA PRO A 204 3.26 26.79 -11.42
C PRO A 204 3.36 27.80 -10.27
N THR A 205 2.23 28.07 -9.62
CA THR A 205 2.18 29.11 -8.59
C THR A 205 3.21 28.85 -7.49
N GLY A 206 4.07 29.85 -7.23
CA GLY A 206 5.09 29.80 -6.19
C GLY A 206 6.39 29.08 -6.58
N TRP A 207 6.45 28.49 -7.77
CA TRP A 207 7.70 27.98 -8.33
C TRP A 207 8.54 29.14 -8.87
N VAL A 208 9.86 28.92 -8.96
CA VAL A 208 10.81 29.92 -9.45
C VAL A 208 11.74 29.26 -10.46
N MET A 209 11.67 29.71 -11.71
CA MET A 209 12.68 29.43 -12.70
C MET A 209 13.76 30.52 -12.65
N THR A 210 15.03 30.10 -12.58
CA THR A 210 16.16 31.02 -12.61
C THR A 210 17.19 30.59 -13.63
N ARG A 211 17.83 31.59 -14.25
CA ARG A 211 18.96 31.41 -15.16
C ARG A 211 20.23 31.90 -14.45
N ALA A 212 21.33 31.18 -14.62
CA ALA A 212 22.61 31.60 -14.08
C ALA A 212 23.20 32.79 -14.89
N ASP A 213 24.18 33.49 -14.32
CA ASP A 213 24.82 34.66 -14.95
C ASP A 213 25.44 34.37 -16.33
N ASP A 214 25.82 33.11 -16.60
CA ASP A 214 26.42 32.67 -17.85
C ASP A 214 25.45 31.88 -18.76
N HIS A 215 24.15 31.97 -18.51
CA HIS A 215 23.09 31.48 -19.41
C HIS A 215 22.91 32.42 -20.60
N GLY A 216 22.79 31.87 -21.81
CA GLY A 216 22.50 32.64 -23.02
C GLY A 216 23.46 32.41 -24.19
N PRO A 217 23.25 33.12 -25.31
CA PRO A 217 24.12 33.08 -26.48
C PRO A 217 25.58 33.39 -26.14
N THR A 218 26.50 32.68 -26.78
CA THR A 218 27.96 32.81 -26.63
C THR A 218 28.56 33.89 -27.55
N ALA A 219 27.77 34.37 -28.51
CA ALA A 219 28.09 35.45 -29.43
C ALA A 219 26.84 36.34 -29.64
N ASP A 220 26.91 37.28 -30.59
CA ASP A 220 25.75 38.09 -30.98
C ASP A 220 24.66 37.20 -31.59
N GLY A 221 23.44 37.27 -31.07
CA GLY A 221 22.29 36.49 -31.52
C GLY A 221 21.26 36.32 -30.42
N ASP A 222 20.12 35.72 -30.77
CA ASP A 222 19.08 35.30 -29.83
C ASP A 222 18.98 33.77 -29.88
N ALA A 223 18.85 33.14 -28.71
CA ALA A 223 18.59 31.71 -28.59
C ALA A 223 17.08 31.41 -28.69
N VAL A 224 16.69 30.14 -28.77
CA VAL A 224 15.27 29.75 -28.93
C VAL A 224 14.49 30.07 -27.65
N LYS A 225 13.44 30.88 -27.77
CA LYS A 225 12.67 31.40 -26.63
C LYS A 225 11.99 30.31 -25.81
N GLU A 226 11.45 29.30 -26.50
CA GLU A 226 10.71 28.16 -25.98
C GLU A 226 11.56 27.29 -25.06
N PHE A 227 12.89 27.35 -25.20
CA PHE A 227 13.84 26.55 -24.44
C PHE A 227 14.82 27.43 -23.65
N ASP A 228 14.48 28.70 -23.41
CA ASP A 228 15.27 29.65 -22.63
C ASP A 228 15.18 29.37 -21.13
N GLY A 229 15.81 28.29 -20.70
CA GLY A 229 15.74 27.75 -19.34
C GLY A 229 14.75 26.59 -19.22
N TRP A 230 14.18 26.40 -18.02
CA TRP A 230 13.10 25.43 -17.82
C TRP A 230 11.77 26.04 -18.28
N THR A 231 11.12 25.39 -19.23
CA THR A 231 9.79 25.76 -19.75
C THR A 231 8.87 24.56 -19.70
N PHE A 232 7.60 24.76 -20.01
CA PHE A 232 6.57 23.71 -19.91
C PHE A 232 5.93 23.51 -21.27
N LEU A 233 5.86 22.27 -21.74
CA LEU A 233 5.44 21.94 -23.10
C LEU A 233 4.40 20.82 -23.12
N ASP A 234 3.58 20.80 -24.17
CA ASP A 234 2.88 19.59 -24.60
C ASP A 234 3.93 18.57 -25.09
N PRO A 235 3.95 17.33 -24.55
CA PRO A 235 4.82 16.26 -25.05
C PRO A 235 4.75 16.04 -26.56
N ALA A 236 3.59 16.24 -27.19
CA ALA A 236 3.45 16.08 -28.63
C ALA A 236 4.18 17.19 -29.40
N SER A 237 4.02 18.44 -28.99
CA SER A 237 4.72 19.60 -29.58
C SER A 237 6.23 19.52 -29.37
N TRP A 238 6.68 19.15 -28.16
CA TRP A 238 8.11 18.93 -27.90
C TRP A 238 8.71 17.81 -28.76
N THR A 239 7.95 16.74 -28.99
CA THR A 239 8.39 15.65 -29.90
C THR A 239 8.45 16.12 -31.35
N ALA A 240 7.57 17.05 -31.75
CA ALA A 240 7.51 17.59 -33.09
C ALA A 240 8.67 18.56 -33.42
N THR A 241 9.19 19.27 -32.41
CA THR A 241 10.38 20.14 -32.51
C THR A 241 11.54 19.42 -33.20
N ALA A 242 11.96 18.25 -32.68
CA ALA A 242 12.82 17.34 -33.43
C ALA A 242 12.68 15.88 -32.96
N GLY A 243 12.56 14.95 -33.93
CA GLY A 243 12.31 13.52 -33.72
C GLY A 243 13.47 12.70 -33.15
N GLN A 244 14.20 13.22 -32.17
CA GLN A 244 15.47 12.69 -31.65
C GLN A 244 15.31 11.80 -30.40
N GLY A 245 14.28 10.96 -30.36
CA GLY A 245 13.99 10.10 -29.21
C GLY A 245 13.17 10.76 -28.10
N ARG A 246 12.74 12.02 -28.28
CA ARG A 246 11.78 12.70 -27.38
C ARG A 246 10.49 11.91 -27.19
N ALA A 247 10.03 11.24 -28.25
CA ALA A 247 8.88 10.33 -28.23
C ALA A 247 9.00 9.15 -27.26
N GLU A 248 10.21 8.81 -26.79
CA GLU A 248 10.41 7.70 -25.85
C GLU A 248 10.02 8.07 -24.41
N PHE A 249 9.75 9.35 -24.11
CA PHE A 249 9.18 9.78 -22.84
C PHE A 249 7.68 9.46 -22.75
N THR A 250 7.35 8.18 -22.88
CA THR A 250 5.97 7.62 -22.95
C THR A 250 5.13 7.79 -21.69
N LYS A 251 5.72 8.27 -20.59
CA LYS A 251 5.02 8.56 -19.33
C LYS A 251 4.69 10.04 -19.13
N GLY A 252 5.27 10.93 -19.95
CA GLY A 252 4.90 12.34 -19.95
C GLY A 252 3.53 12.51 -20.58
N THR A 253 2.60 13.14 -19.86
CA THR A 253 1.24 13.39 -20.33
C THR A 253 0.81 14.78 -19.90
N GLY A 254 -0.11 15.41 -20.64
CA GLY A 254 -0.60 16.75 -20.34
C GLY A 254 0.49 17.78 -20.56
N VAL A 255 1.03 18.36 -19.50
CA VAL A 255 2.12 19.34 -19.57
C VAL A 255 3.39 18.78 -18.91
N ILE A 256 4.54 18.93 -19.56
CA ILE A 256 5.83 18.47 -19.04
C ILE A 256 6.80 19.62 -18.86
N ALA A 257 7.60 19.60 -17.79
CA ALA A 257 8.72 20.51 -17.62
C ALA A 257 9.92 20.05 -18.47
N VAL A 258 10.44 20.93 -19.31
CA VAL A 258 11.52 20.65 -20.27
C VAL A 258 12.66 21.65 -20.07
N GLY A 259 13.88 21.14 -19.97
CA GLY A 259 15.10 21.91 -20.16
C GLY A 259 15.87 21.28 -21.31
N ASP A 260 15.79 21.90 -22.49
CA ASP A 260 16.33 21.33 -23.74
C ASP A 260 17.47 22.20 -24.26
N SER A 261 18.70 21.86 -23.89
CA SER A 261 19.87 22.64 -24.29
C SER A 261 20.23 22.51 -25.77
N ASP A 262 19.78 21.43 -26.43
CA ASP A 262 20.01 21.21 -27.87
C ASP A 262 19.15 22.21 -28.65
N GLU A 263 17.83 22.19 -28.41
CA GLU A 263 16.91 23.09 -29.11
C GLU A 263 17.11 24.56 -28.71
N TYR A 264 17.56 24.85 -27.48
CA TYR A 264 17.94 26.21 -27.10
C TYR A 264 19.03 26.80 -28.01
N ASP A 265 19.94 25.94 -28.51
CA ASP A 265 21.13 26.29 -29.27
C ASP A 265 20.88 26.45 -30.79
N ASP A 266 19.65 26.20 -31.26
CA ASP A 266 19.35 26.06 -32.69
C ASP A 266 19.38 27.36 -33.50
N LEU A 267 19.24 28.52 -32.85
CA LEU A 267 19.35 29.83 -33.51
C LEU A 267 20.75 30.43 -33.41
N ALA A 268 21.43 30.28 -32.26
CA ALA A 268 22.77 30.78 -32.02
C ALA A 268 23.45 29.99 -30.90
N ASP A 269 24.73 29.63 -31.12
CA ASP A 269 25.62 28.98 -30.15
C ASP A 269 25.41 29.53 -28.72
N ALA A 270 24.90 28.73 -27.78
CA ALA A 270 24.41 29.16 -26.48
C ALA A 270 24.84 28.24 -25.33
N LYS A 271 24.82 28.79 -24.12
CA LYS A 271 25.00 28.05 -22.87
C LYS A 271 23.69 27.91 -22.14
N PHE A 272 23.32 26.67 -21.82
CA PHE A 272 22.16 26.38 -21.00
C PHE A 272 22.54 26.17 -19.53
N ASN A 273 22.25 27.17 -18.69
CA ASN A 273 22.40 27.09 -17.23
C ASN A 273 21.14 27.60 -16.52
N ALA A 274 20.22 26.71 -16.16
CA ALA A 274 18.95 27.09 -15.52
C ALA A 274 18.54 26.12 -14.41
N SER A 275 17.75 26.61 -13.45
CA SER A 275 17.16 25.81 -12.38
C SER A 275 15.68 26.12 -12.20
N LEU A 276 14.91 25.12 -11.80
CA LEU A 276 13.50 25.23 -11.46
C LEU A 276 13.33 24.81 -10.00
N SER A 277 12.84 25.71 -9.17
CA SER A 277 12.68 25.51 -7.72
C SER A 277 11.22 25.52 -7.31
N THR A 278 10.83 24.61 -6.42
CA THR A 278 9.47 24.54 -5.86
C THR A 278 9.27 25.61 -4.78
N PRO A 279 8.01 25.93 -4.42
CA PRO A 279 7.73 26.57 -3.15
C PRO A 279 8.09 25.63 -1.97
N ALA A 280 8.16 26.19 -0.77
CA ALA A 280 8.25 25.38 0.44
C ALA A 280 6.92 24.65 0.68
N PHE A 281 6.98 23.35 0.98
CA PHE A 281 5.84 22.53 1.39
C PHE A 281 5.92 22.21 2.88
N SER A 282 4.76 22.15 3.55
CA SER A 282 4.71 21.80 4.97
C SER A 282 4.93 20.30 5.16
N LEU A 283 5.63 19.94 6.23
CA LEU A 283 5.74 18.57 6.72
C LEU A 283 4.87 18.35 7.98
N ASP A 284 4.03 19.33 8.33
CA ASP A 284 3.14 19.22 9.49
C ASP A 284 2.22 18.01 9.32
N GLY A 285 2.16 17.14 10.33
CA GLY A 285 1.37 15.91 10.30
C GLY A 285 2.11 14.69 9.76
N VAL A 286 3.35 14.83 9.26
CA VAL A 286 4.21 13.71 8.88
C VAL A 286 5.09 13.34 10.09
N ALA A 287 4.73 12.27 10.81
CA ALA A 287 5.43 11.79 12.00
C ALA A 287 5.83 10.31 11.89
#